data_AF-A0A2N1APK6-F1
#
_entry.id   AF-A0A2N1APK6-F1
#
_cell.length_a   1.000
_cell.length_b   1.000
_cell.length_c   1.000
_cell.angle_alpha   90.00
_cell.angle_beta   90.00
_cell.angle_gamma   90.00
#
_symmetry.space_group_name_H-M   'P 1'
#
loop_
_entity.id
_entity.type
_entity.pdbx_description
1 polymer ?
#
loop_
_entity_poly.entity_id
_entity_poly.type
_entity_poly.pdbx_seq_one_letter_code
_entity_poly.pdbx_strand_id
1 'polypeptide(L)'
;MTAQELEEKKRLLELVAQRQAELRAKGASGQTCETEYDTGAEVCLSVEMANLDCDESYDDSYYDDCEVNVDYSLETDYRGSSEIDVEVYCEAEIDYQSRSGLRRSESDGYHESHSLGSYESDSGYVNLDFSFSSYEEVYKVNLDDAWCEMQSVELN
;
A
#
# COMPACT_ATOMS: atom_id res chain seq x y z
N MET A 1 26.05 8.96 28.02
CA MET A 1 26.15 8.91 26.55
C MET A 1 27.57 9.19 26.16
N THR A 2 28.27 8.15 25.71
CA THR A 2 29.65 8.20 25.25
C THR A 2 29.71 8.69 23.80
N ALA A 3 30.89 9.12 23.36
CA ALA A 3 31.09 9.55 21.97
C ALA A 3 30.77 8.42 20.96
N GLN A 4 31.02 7.17 21.35
CA GLN A 4 30.70 5.99 20.53
C GLN A 4 29.19 5.76 20.39
N GLU A 5 28.43 5.87 21.49
CA GLU A 5 26.96 5.73 21.45
C GLU A 5 26.29 6.82 20.61
N LEU A 6 26.86 8.03 20.57
CA LEU A 6 26.34 9.13 19.76
C LEU A 6 26.59 8.90 18.26
N GLU A 7 27.73 8.31 17.90
CA GLU A 7 28.09 8.03 16.51
C GLU A 7 27.29 6.86 15.94
N GLU A 8 27.10 5.80 16.73
CA GLU A 8 26.25 4.66 16.38
C GLU A 8 24.79 5.09 16.17
N LYS A 9 24.26 5.93 17.08
CA LYS A 9 22.91 6.48 16.95
C LYS A 9 22.73 7.33 15.68
N LYS A 10 23.74 8.10 15.27
CA LYS A 10 23.70 8.87 14.02
C LYS A 10 23.67 7.97 12.78
N ARG A 11 24.50 6.92 12.75
CA ARG A 11 24.49 5.95 11.64
C ARG A 11 23.16 5.22 11.51
N LEU A 12 22.56 4.84 12.64
CA LEU A 12 21.22 4.25 12.68
C LEU A 12 20.16 5.20 12.13
N LEU A 13 20.20 6.48 12.53
CA LEU A 13 19.27 7.50 12.01
C LEU A 13 19.46 7.77 10.51
N GLU A 14 20.70 7.77 10.01
CA GLU A 14 20.97 7.90 8.57
C GLU A 14 20.47 6.69 7.78
N LEU A 15 20.65 5.47 8.29
CA LEU A 15 20.12 4.25 7.68
C LEU A 15 18.59 4.24 7.62
N VAL A 16 17.93 4.66 8.71
CA VAL A 16 16.47 4.79 8.74
C VAL A 16 16.00 5.87 7.77
N ALA A 17 16.67 7.02 7.70
CA ALA A 17 16.34 8.09 6.77
C ALA A 17 16.55 7.69 5.31
N GLN A 18 17.59 6.92 4.99
CA GLN A 18 17.82 6.36 3.66
C GLN A 18 16.72 5.36 3.29
N ARG A 19 16.40 4.43 4.18
CA ARG A 19 15.33 3.45 3.94
C ARG A 19 13.98 4.14 3.77
N GLN A 20 13.67 5.15 4.57
CA GLN A 20 12.48 5.99 4.39
C GLN A 20 12.51 6.80 3.09
N ALA A 21 13.68 7.26 2.63
CA ALA A 21 13.80 7.96 1.36
C ALA A 21 13.66 7.02 0.16
N GLU A 22 14.16 5.79 0.24
CA GLU A 22 13.94 4.73 -0.76
C GLU A 22 12.47 4.32 -0.80
N LEU A 23 11.83 4.12 0.36
CA LEU A 23 10.40 3.85 0.46
C LEU A 23 9.56 5.03 -0.07
N ARG A 24 9.95 6.28 0.19
CA ARG A 24 9.28 7.48 -0.37
C ARG A 24 9.56 7.70 -1.86
N ALA A 25 10.73 7.29 -2.35
CA ALA A 25 11.03 7.30 -3.79
C ALA A 25 10.26 6.19 -4.53
N LYS A 26 9.91 5.12 -3.82
CA LYS A 26 8.94 4.12 -4.27
C LYS A 26 7.50 4.57 -4.06
N GLY A 27 7.23 5.40 -3.05
CA GLY A 27 5.97 6.08 -2.77
C GLY A 27 4.77 5.17 -2.53
N ALA A 28 3.74 5.69 -1.87
CA ALA A 28 2.36 5.23 -2.05
C ALA A 28 1.80 5.56 -3.46
N SER A 29 2.69 5.86 -4.40
CA SER A 29 2.49 6.51 -5.70
C SER A 29 3.76 6.28 -6.52
N GLY A 30 4.01 5.02 -6.86
CA GLY A 30 5.16 4.61 -7.65
C GLY A 30 4.72 3.72 -8.78
N GLN A 31 5.02 4.13 -10.01
CA GLN A 31 4.92 3.25 -11.15
C GLN A 31 5.98 2.14 -11.01
N THR A 32 5.54 0.88 -10.92
CA THR A 32 6.39 -0.31 -10.94
C THR A 32 6.10 -1.09 -12.20
N CYS A 33 7.13 -1.48 -12.93
CA CYS A 33 6.97 -2.24 -14.17
C CYS A 33 7.64 -3.60 -14.06
N GLU A 34 6.95 -4.63 -14.54
CA GLU A 34 7.43 -6.01 -14.62
C GLU A 34 7.36 -6.48 -16.08
N THR A 35 8.26 -7.38 -16.46
CA THR A 35 8.34 -7.89 -17.83
C THR A 35 7.76 -9.29 -17.92
N GLU A 36 6.78 -9.48 -18.80
CA GLU A 36 6.28 -10.79 -19.20
C GLU A 36 7.38 -11.50 -20.03
N TYR A 37 7.75 -12.71 -19.61
CA TYR A 37 8.96 -13.37 -20.08
C TYR A 37 8.88 -13.91 -21.52
N ASP A 38 7.72 -14.40 -21.96
CA ASP A 38 7.56 -15.09 -23.24
C ASP A 38 7.54 -14.10 -24.42
N THR A 39 6.98 -12.90 -24.20
CA THR A 39 6.78 -11.89 -25.24
C THR A 39 7.72 -10.70 -25.09
N GLY A 40 8.30 -10.52 -23.89
CA GLY A 40 9.11 -9.37 -23.53
C GLY A 40 8.29 -8.09 -23.35
N ALA A 41 6.96 -8.22 -23.23
CA ALA A 41 6.08 -7.09 -22.97
C ALA A 41 6.25 -6.59 -21.54
N GLU A 42 6.15 -5.29 -21.37
CA GLU A 42 6.16 -4.64 -20.07
C GLU A 42 4.73 -4.42 -19.60
N VAL A 43 4.48 -4.70 -18.33
CA VAL A 43 3.27 -4.33 -17.60
C VAL A 43 3.68 -3.36 -16.50
N CYS A 44 3.04 -2.20 -16.42
CA CYS A 44 3.29 -1.22 -15.39
C CYS A 44 2.07 -1.02 -14.51
N LEU A 45 2.28 -1.04 -13.20
CA LEU A 45 1.32 -0.75 -12.14
C LEU A 45 1.62 0.63 -11.55
N SER A 46 0.62 1.49 -11.44
CA SER A 46 0.74 2.80 -10.78
C SER A 46 -0.34 2.97 -9.73
N VAL A 47 0.04 3.26 -8.50
CA VAL A 47 -0.91 3.69 -7.47
C VAL A 47 -1.25 5.16 -7.70
N GLU A 48 -2.53 5.45 -7.92
CA GLU A 48 -3.04 6.78 -8.25
C GLU A 48 -3.44 7.55 -7.00
N MET A 49 -4.11 6.87 -6.06
CA MET A 49 -4.62 7.47 -4.83
C MET A 49 -4.70 6.43 -3.71
N ALA A 50 -4.44 6.88 -2.48
CA ALA A 50 -4.78 6.14 -1.27
C ALA A 50 -5.48 7.09 -0.29
N ASN A 51 -6.67 6.71 0.20
CA ASN A 51 -7.44 7.50 1.16
C ASN A 51 -7.92 6.64 2.33
N LEU A 52 -7.79 7.20 3.53
CA LEU A 52 -8.35 6.65 4.76
C LEU A 52 -9.68 7.35 5.05
N ASP A 53 -10.74 6.56 5.19
CA ASP A 53 -12.03 6.99 5.71
C ASP A 53 -12.32 6.25 7.02
N CYS A 54 -12.93 6.92 8.00
CA CYS A 54 -13.17 6.32 9.31
C CYS A 54 -14.56 6.66 9.80
N ASP A 55 -15.28 5.62 10.23
CA ASP A 55 -16.61 5.75 10.80
C ASP A 55 -16.55 5.98 12.30
N GLU A 56 -17.21 7.05 12.74
CA GLU A 56 -17.31 7.44 14.14
C GLU A 56 -18.42 6.64 14.85
N SER A 57 -18.21 6.41 16.15
CA SER A 57 -19.20 5.81 17.03
C SER A 57 -20.48 6.63 17.08
N TYR A 58 -21.58 6.02 17.52
CA TYR A 58 -22.89 6.70 17.60
C TYR A 58 -22.88 8.04 18.37
N ASP A 59 -21.93 8.22 19.29
CA ASP A 59 -21.74 9.45 20.07
C ASP A 59 -20.59 10.35 19.59
N ASP A 60 -20.05 10.10 18.38
CA ASP A 60 -18.96 10.81 17.72
C ASP A 60 -17.70 10.95 18.59
N SER A 61 -17.43 9.94 19.44
CA SER A 61 -16.43 10.06 20.51
C SER A 61 -15.18 9.21 20.28
N TYR A 62 -15.27 8.20 19.43
CA TYR A 62 -14.17 7.36 18.95
C TYR A 62 -14.54 6.77 17.57
N TYR A 63 -13.60 6.14 16.89
CA TYR A 63 -13.77 5.43 15.63
C TYR A 63 -14.10 3.96 15.91
N ASP A 64 -15.13 3.43 15.27
CA ASP A 64 -15.51 2.01 15.33
C ASP A 64 -14.69 1.19 14.30
N ASP A 65 -14.52 1.75 13.10
CA ASP A 65 -13.78 1.15 12.01
C ASP A 65 -13.22 2.22 11.05
N CYS A 66 -12.28 1.81 10.20
CA CYS A 66 -11.77 2.61 9.12
C CYS A 66 -11.56 1.75 7.86
N GLU A 67 -11.75 2.38 6.71
CA GLU A 67 -11.51 1.81 5.41
C GLU A 67 -10.37 2.57 4.72
N VAL A 68 -9.38 1.84 4.21
CA VAL A 68 -8.35 2.39 3.32
C VAL A 68 -8.69 1.98 1.89
N ASN A 69 -8.89 2.98 1.04
CA ASN A 69 -9.19 2.79 -0.36
C ASN A 69 -7.94 3.11 -1.18
N VAL A 70 -7.57 2.20 -2.07
CA VAL A 70 -6.39 2.32 -2.94
C VAL A 70 -6.84 2.17 -4.39
N ASP A 71 -6.68 3.25 -5.15
CA ASP A 71 -6.90 3.30 -6.59
C ASP A 71 -5.57 3.07 -7.31
N TYR A 72 -5.56 2.18 -8.30
CA TYR A 72 -4.39 1.95 -9.15
C TYR A 72 -4.75 1.73 -10.62
N SER A 73 -3.75 1.89 -11.48
CA SER A 73 -3.83 1.65 -12.91
C SER A 73 -2.79 0.62 -13.36
N LEU A 74 -3.15 -0.18 -14.35
CA LEU A 74 -2.29 -1.13 -15.05
C LEU A 74 -2.22 -0.73 -16.52
N GLU A 75 -1.03 -0.78 -17.11
CA GLU A 75 -0.83 -0.57 -18.55
C GLU A 75 0.15 -1.61 -19.10
N THR A 76 -0.06 -2.07 -20.34
CA THR A 76 0.90 -2.95 -21.02
C THR A 76 1.24 -2.48 -22.43
N ASP A 77 2.47 -2.73 -22.86
CA ASP A 77 2.90 -2.52 -24.25
C ASP A 77 2.74 -3.77 -25.15
N TYR A 78 2.12 -4.83 -24.61
CA TYR A 78 1.98 -6.14 -25.24
C TYR A 78 1.37 -6.08 -26.64
N ARG A 79 1.98 -6.84 -27.55
CA ARG A 79 1.60 -6.95 -28.95
C ARG A 79 1.30 -8.39 -29.32
N GLY A 80 0.03 -8.78 -29.25
CA GLY A 80 -0.38 -10.11 -29.65
C GLY A 80 -1.88 -10.32 -29.60
N SER A 81 -2.30 -11.59 -29.64
CA SER A 81 -3.70 -12.00 -29.62
C SER A 81 -4.10 -12.74 -28.35
N SER A 82 -3.15 -12.98 -27.45
CA SER A 82 -3.39 -13.54 -26.12
C SER A 82 -3.72 -12.43 -25.12
N GLU A 83 -3.93 -12.79 -23.86
CA GLU A 83 -4.08 -11.89 -22.73
C GLU A 83 -2.90 -12.11 -21.77
N ILE A 84 -2.47 -11.07 -21.07
CA ILE A 84 -1.52 -11.15 -19.96
C ILE A 84 -2.32 -11.11 -18.67
N ASP A 85 -2.23 -12.20 -17.90
CA ASP A 85 -2.80 -12.28 -16.57
C ASP A 85 -1.84 -11.64 -15.55
N VAL A 86 -2.37 -10.78 -14.70
CA VAL A 86 -1.62 -10.01 -13.71
C VAL A 86 -2.29 -10.17 -12.35
N GLU A 87 -1.52 -10.58 -11.34
CA GLU A 87 -1.98 -10.59 -9.95
C GLU A 87 -1.36 -9.40 -9.22
N VAL A 88 -2.21 -8.51 -8.70
CA VAL A 88 -1.80 -7.35 -7.92
C VAL A 88 -2.09 -7.60 -6.45
N TYR A 89 -1.11 -7.37 -5.59
CA TYR A 89 -1.28 -7.34 -4.14
C TYR A 89 -1.15 -5.91 -3.65
N CYS A 90 -2.14 -5.43 -2.90
CA CYS A 90 -2.10 -4.14 -2.22
C CYS A 90 -2.11 -4.34 -0.71
N GLU A 91 -1.34 -3.55 0.03
CA GLU A 91 -1.32 -3.54 1.49
C GLU A 91 -1.32 -2.09 1.99
N ALA A 92 -2.00 -1.85 3.11
CA ALA A 92 -1.96 -0.59 3.85
C ALA A 92 -1.63 -0.83 5.31
N GLU A 93 -0.90 0.12 5.91
CA GLU A 93 -0.57 0.15 7.33
C GLU A 93 -1.14 1.41 7.97
N ILE A 94 -1.86 1.24 9.07
CA ILE A 94 -2.41 2.34 9.86
C ILE A 94 -1.77 2.38 11.25
N ASP A 95 -1.66 3.59 11.78
CA ASP A 95 -1.30 3.87 13.16
C ASP A 95 -2.49 4.48 13.90
N TYR A 96 -2.89 3.87 15.02
CA TYR A 96 -4.01 4.35 15.82
C TYR A 96 -3.69 4.52 17.31
N GLN A 97 -4.44 5.42 17.94
CA GLN A 97 -4.29 5.77 19.35
C GLN A 97 -5.62 5.67 20.11
N SER A 98 -5.62 4.90 21.19
CA SER A 98 -6.72 4.77 22.13
C SER A 98 -6.78 5.95 23.11
N ARG A 99 -7.97 6.22 23.68
CA ARG A 99 -8.13 7.22 24.75
C ARG A 99 -7.30 6.92 25.99
N SER A 100 -7.00 5.65 26.26
CA SER A 100 -6.08 5.23 27.34
C SER A 100 -4.61 5.61 27.09
N GLY A 101 -4.29 6.10 25.88
CA GLY A 101 -2.95 6.52 25.48
C GLY A 101 -2.11 5.43 24.82
N LEU A 102 -2.67 4.23 24.61
CA LEU A 102 -2.01 3.14 23.90
C LEU A 102 -1.92 3.50 22.41
N ARG A 103 -0.77 3.21 21.81
CA ARG A 103 -0.54 3.31 20.37
C ARG A 103 -0.33 1.91 19.80
N ARG A 104 -0.92 1.65 18.65
CA ARG A 104 -0.78 0.42 17.90
C ARG A 104 -0.69 0.72 16.41
N SER A 105 -0.15 -0.25 15.70
CA SER A 105 -0.05 -0.27 14.26
C SER A 105 -0.69 -1.57 13.78
N GLU A 106 -1.37 -1.52 12.66
CA GLU A 106 -2.08 -2.65 12.05
C GLU A 106 -1.98 -2.55 10.53
N SER A 107 -1.87 -3.69 9.86
CA SER A 107 -1.88 -3.76 8.40
C SER A 107 -2.93 -4.73 7.89
N ASP A 108 -3.46 -4.41 6.71
CA ASP A 108 -4.38 -5.26 5.97
C ASP A 108 -4.02 -5.23 4.48
N GLY A 109 -4.31 -6.32 3.76
CA GLY A 109 -3.93 -6.45 2.36
C GLY A 109 -4.80 -7.40 1.56
N TYR A 110 -4.86 -7.15 0.25
CA TYR A 110 -5.78 -7.80 -0.67
C TYR A 110 -5.13 -8.12 -2.01
N HIS A 111 -5.57 -9.22 -2.64
CA HIS A 111 -5.12 -9.64 -3.98
C HIS A 111 -6.24 -9.44 -4.99
N GLU A 112 -5.93 -8.83 -6.13
CA GLU A 112 -6.84 -8.65 -7.27
C GLU A 112 -6.19 -9.21 -8.54
N SER A 113 -7.01 -9.76 -9.44
CA SER A 113 -6.53 -10.37 -10.68
C SER A 113 -7.07 -9.61 -11.90
N HIS A 114 -6.18 -9.34 -12.85
CA HIS A 114 -6.50 -8.66 -14.11
C HIS A 114 -6.07 -9.50 -15.30
N SER A 115 -6.72 -9.30 -16.43
CA SER A 115 -6.32 -9.85 -17.73
C SER A 115 -6.25 -8.71 -18.74
N LEU A 116 -5.05 -8.46 -19.28
CA LEU A 116 -4.76 -7.34 -20.18
C LEU A 116 -4.53 -7.85 -21.60
N GLY A 117 -5.30 -7.33 -22.56
CA GLY A 117 -5.08 -7.53 -23.99
C GLY A 117 -3.95 -6.64 -24.55
N SER A 118 -3.87 -6.61 -25.88
CA SER A 118 -2.81 -5.86 -26.58
C SER A 118 -2.97 -4.35 -26.44
N TYR A 119 -1.95 -3.68 -25.89
CA TYR A 119 -1.94 -2.25 -25.56
C TYR A 119 -3.06 -1.79 -24.63
N GLU A 120 -3.56 -2.71 -23.81
CA GLU A 120 -4.64 -2.41 -22.91
C GLU A 120 -4.16 -1.64 -21.68
N SER A 121 -5.07 -0.86 -21.12
CA SER A 121 -4.95 -0.26 -19.80
C SER A 121 -6.18 -0.65 -19.00
N ASP A 122 -5.98 -1.03 -17.74
CA ASP A 122 -7.05 -1.33 -16.80
C ASP A 122 -6.87 -0.54 -15.51
N SER A 123 -7.90 -0.49 -14.68
CA SER A 123 -7.87 0.18 -13.39
C SER A 123 -8.49 -0.71 -12.32
N GLY A 124 -7.83 -0.80 -11.18
CA GLY A 124 -8.32 -1.54 -10.03
C GLY A 124 -8.61 -0.63 -8.85
N TYR A 125 -9.46 -1.14 -7.96
CA TYR A 125 -9.83 -0.49 -6.70
C TYR A 125 -9.80 -1.55 -5.61
N VAL A 126 -9.07 -1.26 -4.53
CA VAL A 126 -8.99 -2.13 -3.36
C VAL A 126 -9.45 -1.36 -2.12
N ASN A 127 -10.26 -2.03 -1.30
CA ASN A 127 -10.75 -1.55 -0.01
C ASN A 127 -10.19 -2.47 1.07
N LEU A 128 -9.53 -1.88 2.07
CA LEU A 128 -8.84 -2.57 3.17
C LEU A 128 -9.49 -2.14 4.49
N ASP A 129 -9.91 -3.12 5.28
CA ASP A 129 -10.81 -2.92 6.41
C ASP A 129 -10.08 -3.01 7.76
N PHE A 130 -10.23 -1.99 8.60
CA PHE A 130 -9.65 -1.95 9.94
C PHE A 130 -10.76 -1.79 10.98
N SER A 131 -11.01 -2.83 11.76
CA SER A 131 -12.06 -2.83 12.79
C SER A 131 -11.48 -2.68 14.20
N PHE A 132 -12.05 -1.78 15.01
CA PHE A 132 -11.60 -1.56 16.39
C PHE A 132 -12.60 -2.10 17.40
N SER A 133 -12.10 -2.49 18.58
CA SER A 133 -12.99 -2.84 19.68
C SER A 133 -13.55 -1.58 20.34
N SER A 134 -14.83 -1.59 20.69
CA SER A 134 -15.45 -0.51 21.48
C SER A 134 -14.79 -0.28 22.85
N TYR A 135 -14.04 -1.25 23.38
CA TYR A 135 -13.26 -1.07 24.62
C TYR A 135 -11.96 -0.26 24.42
N GLU A 136 -11.49 -0.14 23.18
CA GLU A 136 -10.25 0.57 22.87
C GLU A 136 -10.47 2.07 22.75
N GLU A 137 -11.68 2.52 22.41
CA GLU A 137 -12.02 3.94 22.24
C GLU A 137 -10.95 4.66 21.40
N VAL A 138 -10.75 4.21 20.16
CA VAL A 138 -9.76 4.75 19.22
C VAL A 138 -10.18 6.17 18.82
N TYR A 139 -9.41 7.20 19.12
CA TYR A 139 -9.81 8.60 18.81
C TYR A 139 -8.92 9.28 17.77
N LYS A 140 -7.89 8.57 17.30
CA LYS A 140 -6.97 9.07 16.29
C LYS A 140 -6.46 7.90 15.47
N VAL A 141 -6.59 8.00 14.15
CA VAL A 141 -6.04 7.07 13.17
C VAL A 141 -5.24 7.86 12.14
N ASN A 142 -4.15 7.31 11.62
CA ASN A 142 -3.36 7.88 10.53
C ASN A 142 -2.98 6.73 9.61
N LEU A 143 -3.09 6.95 8.30
CA LEU A 143 -2.48 6.06 7.31
C LEU A 143 -0.97 6.30 7.34
N ASP A 144 -0.18 5.28 7.67
CA ASP A 144 1.28 5.36 7.65
C ASP A 144 1.81 5.10 6.24
N ASP A 145 1.35 4.01 5.61
CA ASP A 145 1.76 3.60 4.28
C ASP A 145 0.63 2.87 3.54
N ALA A 146 0.67 2.91 2.20
CA ALA A 146 -0.23 2.16 1.33
C ALA A 146 0.50 1.91 0.01
N TRP A 147 0.56 0.66 -0.45
CA TRP A 147 1.32 0.31 -1.64
C TRP A 147 0.69 -0.89 -2.36
N CYS A 148 1.00 -1.03 -3.64
CA CYS A 148 0.62 -2.20 -4.44
C CYS A 148 1.83 -2.73 -5.22
N GLU A 149 1.90 -4.05 -5.40
CA GLU A 149 2.91 -4.74 -6.19
C GLU A 149 2.27 -5.79 -7.11
N MET A 150 2.88 -6.04 -8.26
CA MET A 150 2.53 -7.18 -9.10
C MET A 150 3.22 -8.43 -8.55
N GLN A 151 2.45 -9.44 -8.16
CA GLN A 151 2.95 -10.73 -7.69
C GLN A 151 3.24 -11.70 -8.83
N SER A 152 2.47 -11.62 -9.92
CA SER A 152 2.67 -12.42 -11.12
C SER A 152 2.25 -11.65 -12.38
N VAL A 153 2.95 -11.94 -13.48
CA VAL A 153 2.67 -11.43 -14.83
C VAL A 153 2.94 -12.57 -15.81
N GLU A 154 1.88 -13.16 -16.36
CA GLU A 154 1.95 -14.39 -17.15
C GLU A 154 1.11 -14.28 -18.43
N LEU A 155 1.62 -14.80 -19.54
CA LEU A 155 0.86 -14.89 -20.78
C LEU A 155 -0.11 -16.09 -20.76
N ASN A 156 -1.35 -15.87 -21.21
CA ASN A 156 -2.39 -16.91 -21.37
C ASN A 156 -2.46 -17.49 -22.80
#